data_AF-A0A9P6JED4-F1
#
_entry.id   AF-A0A9P6JED4-F1
#
_cell.length_a   1.000
_cell.length_b   1.000
_cell.length_c   1.000
_cell.angle_alpha   90.00
_cell.angle_beta   90.00
_cell.angle_gamma   90.00
#
_symmetry.space_group_name_H-M   'P 1'
#
loop_
_entity.id
_entity.type
_entity.pdbx_description
1 polymer ?
#
loop_
_entity_poly.entity_id
_entity_poly.type
_entity_poly.pdbx_seq_one_letter_code
_entity_poly.pdbx_strand_id
1 'polypeptide(L)'
;FINLVTANWLLSTRPNICTQEGYPYTCPGANVFFSASVVWGVIAPERMFGPSSIYHPLMYFFVFGLLIPIPFYIFSRRYPGTILDRIHTPVILTSTGIMPPARPYQYANWLAVGFLFQFWAKRYRRDWYHRFNYVLSAALDSGVALAALLIFFTLQMRNIEFPAWWGTNMNHCPLENANFFGVVPSKKPTAVPSTP
;
A
#
# COMPACT_ATOMS: atom_id res chain seq x y z
N PHE A 1 11.60 -6.88 20.48
CA PHE A 1 12.01 -8.26 20.83
C PHE A 1 11.09 -9.29 20.17
N ILE A 2 9.78 -9.27 20.42
CA ILE A 2 8.81 -10.23 19.85
C ILE A 2 8.88 -10.31 18.31
N ASN A 3 8.87 -9.17 17.62
CA ASN A 3 8.94 -9.13 16.15
C ASN A 3 10.22 -9.77 15.57
N LEU A 4 11.35 -9.67 16.27
CA LEU A 4 12.61 -10.23 15.81
C LEU A 4 12.63 -11.76 16.00
N VAL A 5 12.07 -12.23 17.12
CA VAL A 5 11.93 -13.65 17.41
C VAL A 5 10.98 -14.32 16.41
N THR A 6 9.81 -13.73 16.16
CA THR A 6 8.84 -14.28 15.20
C THR A 6 9.37 -14.25 13.77
N ALA A 7 10.06 -13.18 13.37
CA ALA A 7 10.72 -13.11 12.07
C ALA A 7 11.78 -14.21 11.91
N ASN A 8 12.69 -14.35 12.88
CA ASN A 8 13.75 -15.36 12.82
C ASN A 8 13.18 -16.79 12.80
N TRP A 9 12.17 -17.06 13.62
CA TRP A 9 11.49 -18.36 13.64
C TRP A 9 10.78 -18.67 12.31
N LEU A 10 10.15 -17.69 11.68
CA LEU A 10 9.47 -17.88 10.40
C LEU A 10 10.48 -18.16 9.27
N LEU A 11 11.62 -17.43 9.26
CA LEU A 11 12.72 -17.62 8.31
C LEU A 11 13.36 -19.01 8.45
N SER A 12 13.51 -19.54 9.67
CA SER A 12 14.09 -20.87 9.89
C SER A 12 13.14 -22.03 9.59
N THR A 13 11.83 -21.81 9.69
CA THR A 13 10.81 -22.87 9.56
C THR A 13 10.35 -23.07 8.11
N ARG A 14 10.43 -22.04 7.25
CA ARG A 14 9.89 -22.08 5.88
C ARG A 14 10.95 -21.73 4.82
N PRO A 15 11.31 -22.68 3.93
CA PRO A 15 12.18 -22.36 2.80
C PRO A 15 11.45 -21.46 1.78
N ASN A 16 12.21 -20.65 1.03
CA ASN A 16 11.74 -19.77 -0.05
C ASN A 16 10.78 -18.63 0.36
N ILE A 17 10.85 -18.17 1.61
CA ILE A 17 10.10 -16.98 2.06
C ILE A 17 10.54 -15.72 1.30
N CYS A 18 9.62 -14.78 1.08
CA CYS A 18 9.82 -13.55 0.31
C CYS A 18 10.10 -13.73 -1.19
N THR A 19 9.98 -14.95 -1.74
CA THR A 19 10.01 -15.22 -3.19
C THR A 19 8.60 -15.37 -3.76
N GLN A 20 8.43 -15.27 -5.09
CA GLN A 20 7.13 -15.48 -5.75
C GLN A 20 6.61 -16.92 -5.60
N GLU A 21 7.48 -17.88 -5.35
CA GLU A 21 7.14 -19.29 -5.14
C GLU A 21 6.68 -19.57 -3.69
N GLY A 22 7.05 -18.71 -2.75
CA GLY A 22 6.69 -18.80 -1.33
C GLY A 22 5.30 -18.25 -0.97
N TYR A 23 4.39 -18.11 -1.94
CA TYR A 23 3.03 -17.61 -1.70
C TYR A 23 2.33 -18.44 -0.60
N PRO A 24 1.76 -17.83 0.45
CA PRO A 24 1.37 -16.41 0.61
C PRO A 24 2.42 -15.47 1.25
N TYR A 25 3.62 -15.92 1.60
CA TYR A 25 4.62 -15.15 2.35
C TYR A 25 5.52 -14.28 1.45
N THR A 26 4.95 -13.27 0.77
CA THR A 26 5.62 -12.52 -0.31
C THR A 26 6.31 -11.20 0.09
N CYS A 27 6.44 -10.91 1.39
CA CYS A 27 7.23 -9.80 1.97
C CYS A 27 7.26 -8.46 1.18
N PRO A 28 6.11 -7.89 0.79
CA PRO A 28 6.06 -6.74 -0.11
C PRO A 28 6.75 -5.49 0.45
N GLY A 29 6.63 -5.25 1.77
CA GLY A 29 7.30 -4.12 2.42
C GLY A 29 8.83 -4.21 2.32
N ALA A 30 9.40 -5.38 2.63
CA ALA A 30 10.84 -5.60 2.54
C ALA A 30 11.37 -5.43 1.11
N ASN A 31 10.63 -5.88 0.11
CA ASN A 31 10.99 -5.72 -1.30
C ASN A 31 11.00 -4.25 -1.74
N VAL A 32 10.06 -3.43 -1.25
CA VAL A 32 10.06 -1.99 -1.51
C VAL A 32 11.24 -1.31 -0.82
N PHE A 33 11.51 -1.62 0.45
CA PHE A 33 12.66 -1.05 1.18
C PHE A 33 14.00 -1.44 0.53
N PHE A 34 14.12 -2.69 0.08
CA PHE A 34 15.31 -3.15 -0.64
C PHE A 34 15.47 -2.43 -1.97
N SER A 35 14.41 -2.34 -2.78
CA SER A 35 14.42 -1.63 -4.06
C SER A 35 14.78 -0.15 -3.88
N ALA A 36 14.22 0.51 -2.87
CA ALA A 36 14.57 1.89 -2.53
C ALA A 36 16.06 2.03 -2.16
N SER A 37 16.59 1.09 -1.38
CA SER A 37 18.01 1.10 -0.99
C SER A 37 18.94 0.94 -2.21
N VAL A 38 18.58 0.11 -3.18
CA VAL A 38 19.34 -0.04 -4.43
C VAL A 38 19.29 1.24 -5.27
N VAL A 39 18.11 1.85 -5.39
CA VAL A 39 17.91 3.12 -6.11
C VAL A 39 18.79 4.23 -5.53
N TRP A 40 18.69 4.46 -4.22
CA TRP A 40 19.38 5.57 -3.57
C TRP A 40 20.84 5.27 -3.24
N GLY A 41 21.22 4.00 -3.10
CA GLY A 41 22.58 3.59 -2.73
C GLY A 41 23.49 3.23 -3.91
N VAL A 42 22.98 2.50 -4.91
CA VAL A 42 23.81 1.90 -5.97
C VAL A 42 23.68 2.65 -7.30
N ILE A 43 22.45 2.98 -7.71
CA ILE A 43 22.19 3.59 -9.03
C ILE A 43 22.56 5.08 -9.06
N ALA A 44 22.60 5.72 -7.88
CA ALA A 44 22.75 7.15 -7.67
C ALA A 44 21.57 7.97 -8.24
N PRO A 45 21.16 9.05 -7.54
CA PRO A 45 19.99 9.83 -7.94
C PRO A 45 20.14 10.50 -9.32
N GLU A 46 21.37 10.76 -9.78
CA GLU A 46 21.63 11.35 -11.10
C GLU A 46 21.18 10.44 -12.25
N ARG A 47 21.44 9.13 -12.17
CA ARG A 47 21.04 8.18 -13.22
C ARG A 47 19.53 7.98 -13.26
N MET A 48 18.85 8.07 -12.11
CA MET A 48 17.41 7.87 -12.03
C MET A 48 16.58 9.13 -12.23
N PHE A 49 17.03 10.30 -11.78
CA PHE A 49 16.26 11.54 -11.85
C PHE A 49 16.93 12.65 -12.66
N GLY A 50 18.08 12.36 -13.29
CA GLY A 50 18.79 13.31 -14.15
C GLY A 50 17.98 13.70 -15.40
N PRO A 51 18.43 14.71 -16.16
CA PRO A 51 17.66 15.33 -17.25
C PRO A 51 17.29 14.37 -18.39
N SER A 52 18.09 13.31 -18.60
CA SER A 52 17.86 12.30 -19.63
C SER A 52 17.07 11.09 -19.14
N SER A 53 16.62 11.07 -17.87
CA SER A 53 15.89 9.94 -17.29
C SER A 53 14.38 10.08 -17.41
N ILE A 54 13.69 8.95 -17.54
CA ILE A 54 12.22 8.86 -17.58
C ILE A 54 11.58 9.39 -16.30
N TYR A 55 12.28 9.31 -15.15
CA TYR A 55 11.75 9.78 -13.86
C TYR A 55 12.07 11.24 -13.54
N HIS A 56 12.71 11.99 -14.44
CA HIS A 56 12.97 13.42 -14.25
C HIS A 56 11.73 14.24 -13.87
N PRO A 57 10.53 14.00 -14.46
CA PRO A 57 9.33 14.75 -14.10
C PRO A 57 8.93 14.62 -12.62
N LEU A 58 9.34 13.55 -11.93
CA LEU A 58 8.99 13.34 -10.54
C LEU A 58 9.60 14.40 -9.62
N MET A 59 10.73 15.01 -10.01
CA MET A 59 11.34 16.09 -9.24
C MET A 59 10.46 17.34 -9.17
N TYR A 60 9.62 17.59 -10.19
CA TYR A 60 8.67 18.72 -10.16
C TYR A 60 7.57 18.54 -9.12
N PHE A 61 7.30 17.32 -8.63
CA PHE A 61 6.34 17.12 -7.54
C PHE A 61 6.81 17.74 -6.22
N PHE A 62 8.12 17.93 -5.98
CA PHE A 62 8.58 18.67 -4.81
C PHE A 62 8.19 20.14 -4.87
N VAL A 63 8.35 20.76 -6.05
CA VAL A 63 7.96 22.16 -6.29
C VAL A 63 6.44 22.29 -6.23
N PHE A 64 5.71 21.36 -6.84
CA PHE A 64 4.25 21.32 -6.77
C PHE A 64 3.77 21.15 -5.33
N GLY A 65 4.33 20.20 -4.57
CA GLY A 65 4.01 19.98 -3.15
C GLY A 65 4.24 21.22 -2.28
N LEU A 66 5.28 22.01 -2.57
CA LEU A 66 5.53 23.29 -1.89
C LEU A 66 4.55 24.38 -2.32
N LEU A 67 4.20 24.43 -3.60
CA LEU A 67 3.36 25.48 -4.17
C LEU A 67 1.87 25.30 -3.89
N ILE A 68 1.31 24.08 -3.89
CA ILE A 68 -0.12 23.86 -3.68
C ILE A 68 -0.68 24.44 -2.35
N PRO A 69 -0.02 24.34 -1.18
CA PRO A 69 -0.61 24.87 0.06
C PRO A 69 -0.74 26.40 0.05
N ILE A 70 0.09 27.12 -0.72
CA ILE A 70 0.11 28.58 -0.78
C ILE A 70 -1.20 29.18 -1.34
N PRO A 71 -1.72 28.80 -2.54
CA PRO A 71 -2.99 29.29 -3.03
C PRO A 71 -4.14 28.86 -2.11
N PHE A 72 -4.15 27.63 -1.58
CA PHE A 72 -5.21 27.20 -0.66
C PHE A 72 -5.26 28.05 0.62
N TYR A 73 -4.10 28.43 1.16
CA TYR A 73 -4.02 29.35 2.31
C TYR A 73 -4.50 30.78 1.98
N ILE A 74 -4.14 31.30 0.82
CA ILE A 74 -4.59 32.64 0.38
C ILE A 74 -6.11 32.63 0.13
N PHE A 75 -6.63 31.58 -0.51
CA PHE A 75 -8.05 31.44 -0.80
C PHE A 75 -8.90 31.25 0.46
N SER A 76 -8.44 30.48 1.44
CA SER A 76 -9.16 30.34 2.72
C SER A 76 -9.24 31.67 3.48
N ARG A 77 -8.19 32.49 3.42
CA ARG A 77 -8.16 33.80 4.06
C ARG A 77 -9.02 34.85 3.34
N ARG A 78 -9.19 34.75 2.02
CA ARG A 78 -9.99 35.71 1.23
C ARG A 78 -11.49 35.39 1.20
N TYR A 79 -11.87 34.12 1.32
CA TYR A 79 -13.27 33.69 1.33
C TYR A 79 -13.61 32.86 2.58
N PRO A 80 -13.64 33.49 3.78
CA PRO A 80 -14.01 32.80 5.01
C PRO A 80 -15.45 32.28 4.91
N GLY A 81 -15.66 30.99 5.22
CA GLY A 81 -16.98 30.33 5.21
C GLY A 81 -17.27 29.45 3.99
N THR A 82 -16.38 29.37 3.01
CA THR A 82 -16.51 28.43 1.89
C THR A 82 -15.97 27.03 2.24
N ILE A 83 -16.33 26.01 1.43
CA ILE A 83 -15.87 24.62 1.61
C ILE A 83 -14.33 24.52 1.59
N LEU A 84 -13.65 25.45 0.93
CA LEU A 84 -12.19 25.52 0.79
C LEU A 84 -11.45 25.63 2.13
N ASP A 85 -12.08 26.22 3.15
CA ASP A 85 -11.50 26.30 4.51
C ASP A 85 -11.45 24.95 5.23
N ARG A 86 -12.26 23.98 4.79
CA ARG A 86 -12.32 22.62 5.34
C ARG A 86 -11.37 21.65 4.64
N ILE A 87 -10.65 22.10 3.60
CA ILE A 87 -9.75 21.26 2.82
C ILE A 87 -8.34 21.38 3.39
N HIS A 88 -7.88 20.31 4.03
CA HIS A 88 -6.49 20.21 4.48
C HIS A 88 -5.61 19.65 3.36
N THR A 89 -5.08 20.56 2.54
CA THR A 89 -4.13 20.27 1.46
C THR A 89 -2.98 19.33 1.84
N PRO A 90 -2.27 19.51 2.98
CA PRO A 90 -1.19 18.59 3.34
C PRO A 90 -1.68 17.16 3.59
N VAL A 91 -2.86 16.98 4.19
CA VAL A 91 -3.43 15.65 4.46
C VAL A 91 -3.71 14.92 3.15
N ILE A 92 -4.26 15.63 2.16
CA ILE A 92 -4.53 15.07 0.83
C ILE A 92 -3.22 14.67 0.14
N LEU A 93 -2.19 15.51 0.19
CA LEU A 93 -0.89 15.20 -0.41
C LEU A 93 -0.18 14.02 0.27
N THR A 94 -0.30 13.88 1.58
CA THR A 94 0.28 12.75 2.31
C THR A 94 -0.48 11.43 2.11
N SER A 95 -1.73 11.48 1.65
CA SER A 95 -2.58 10.30 1.54
C SER A 95 -2.07 9.24 0.55
N THR A 96 -1.25 9.64 -0.43
CA THR A 96 -0.63 8.75 -1.43
C THR A 96 0.78 8.28 -1.05
N GLY A 97 1.28 8.67 0.13
CA GLY A 97 2.65 8.37 0.56
C GLY A 97 2.97 6.88 0.76
N ILE A 98 1.94 6.04 0.90
CA ILE A 98 2.05 4.58 1.05
C ILE A 98 1.84 3.82 -0.27
N MET A 99 1.89 4.50 -1.43
CA MET A 99 1.66 3.89 -2.74
C MET A 99 2.58 2.69 -3.03
N PRO A 100 3.88 2.72 -2.69
CA PRO A 100 4.69 1.51 -2.67
C PRO A 100 4.75 1.03 -1.21
N PRO A 101 3.83 0.16 -0.73
CA PRO A 101 3.53 -1.19 -1.24
C PRO A 101 2.02 -1.48 -1.42
N ALA A 102 1.17 -0.47 -1.29
CA ALA A 102 -0.28 -0.63 -1.27
C ALA A 102 -0.86 -0.77 -2.68
N ARG A 103 -1.72 -1.78 -2.88
CA ARG A 103 -2.39 -1.99 -4.16
C ARG A 103 -3.50 -0.94 -4.39
N PRO A 104 -3.81 -0.56 -5.64
CA PRO A 104 -4.81 0.47 -5.95
C PRO A 104 -6.19 0.24 -5.31
N TYR A 105 -6.63 -1.01 -5.21
CA TYR A 105 -7.92 -1.33 -4.58
C TYR A 105 -7.96 -0.98 -3.08
N GLN A 106 -6.82 -0.94 -2.39
CA GLN A 106 -6.79 -0.57 -0.96
C GLN A 106 -7.20 0.88 -0.77
N TYR A 107 -6.81 1.76 -1.70
CA TYR A 107 -7.23 3.17 -1.70
C TYR A 107 -8.72 3.32 -2.02
N ALA A 108 -9.22 2.59 -3.00
CA ALA A 108 -10.65 2.61 -3.33
C ALA A 108 -11.51 2.15 -2.14
N ASN A 109 -11.09 1.07 -1.46
CA ASN A 109 -11.76 0.57 -0.27
C ASN A 109 -11.69 1.57 0.88
N TRP A 110 -10.53 2.17 1.13
CA TRP A 110 -10.35 3.20 2.15
C TRP A 110 -11.25 4.42 1.90
N LEU A 111 -11.33 4.89 0.66
CA LEU A 111 -12.22 6.00 0.28
C LEU A 111 -13.70 5.63 0.43
N ALA A 112 -14.09 4.40 0.05
CA ALA A 112 -15.46 3.93 0.17
C ALA A 112 -15.91 3.85 1.65
N VAL A 113 -15.07 3.24 2.51
CA VAL A 113 -15.32 3.16 3.95
C VAL A 113 -15.30 4.56 4.57
N GLY A 114 -14.32 5.39 4.19
CA GLY A 114 -14.24 6.79 4.61
C GLY A 114 -15.52 7.57 4.26
N PHE A 115 -16.03 7.42 3.04
CA PHE A 115 -17.29 8.05 2.65
C PHE A 115 -18.48 7.53 3.46
N LEU A 116 -18.60 6.21 3.63
CA LEU A 116 -19.70 5.61 4.39
C LEU A 116 -19.75 6.11 5.83
N PHE A 117 -18.62 6.13 6.54
CA PHE A 117 -18.61 6.54 7.95
C PHE A 117 -18.54 8.06 8.11
N GLN A 118 -17.71 8.74 7.31
CA GLN A 118 -17.45 10.17 7.49
C GLN A 118 -18.52 11.06 6.87
N PHE A 119 -19.17 10.62 5.78
CA PHE A 119 -20.25 11.36 5.12
C PHE A 119 -21.62 10.81 5.49
N TRP A 120 -21.89 9.52 5.26
CA TRP A 120 -23.23 8.96 5.48
C TRP A 120 -23.56 8.79 6.97
N ALA A 121 -22.76 8.06 7.74
CA ALA A 121 -23.05 7.83 9.16
C ALA A 121 -23.06 9.12 9.98
N LYS A 122 -22.12 10.04 9.72
CA LYS A 122 -22.07 11.36 10.35
C LYS A 122 -23.25 12.27 9.99
N ARG A 123 -23.86 12.14 8.80
CA ARG A 123 -24.98 13.01 8.37
C ARG A 123 -26.34 12.47 8.82
N TYR A 124 -26.55 11.16 8.74
CA TYR A 124 -27.85 10.53 9.00
C TYR A 124 -28.00 9.97 10.42
N ARG A 125 -26.91 9.66 11.14
CA ARG A 125 -26.93 9.00 12.46
C ARG A 125 -25.91 9.61 13.44
N ARG A 126 -26.02 10.92 13.70
CA ARG A 126 -25.06 11.68 14.53
C ARG A 126 -24.86 11.11 15.93
N ASP A 127 -25.93 10.82 16.65
CA ASP A 127 -25.83 10.36 18.05
C ASP A 127 -25.11 9.01 18.16
N TRP A 128 -25.39 8.11 17.21
CA TRP A 128 -24.69 6.83 17.14
C TRP A 128 -23.22 7.01 16.77
N TYR A 129 -22.93 7.86 15.78
CA TYR A 129 -21.57 8.11 15.31
C TYR A 129 -20.67 8.65 16.44
N HIS A 130 -21.13 9.65 17.19
CA HIS A 130 -20.34 10.23 18.28
C HIS A 130 -20.07 9.24 19.42
N ARG A 131 -21.00 8.32 19.69
CA ARG A 131 -20.89 7.37 20.81
C ARG A 131 -20.11 6.10 20.46
N PHE A 132 -20.28 5.57 19.24
CA PHE A 132 -19.83 4.21 18.91
C PHE A 132 -18.78 4.11 17.81
N ASN A 133 -18.52 5.17 17.02
CA ASN A 133 -17.61 5.06 15.87
C ASN A 133 -16.19 4.67 16.26
N TYR A 134 -15.64 5.25 17.34
CA TYR A 134 -14.31 4.90 17.84
C TYR A 134 -14.24 3.47 18.38
N VAL A 135 -15.27 3.04 19.11
CA VAL A 135 -15.36 1.67 19.66
C VAL A 135 -15.45 0.65 18.52
N LEU A 136 -16.25 0.93 17.49
CA LEU A 136 -16.36 0.08 16.31
C LEU A 136 -15.02 -0.03 15.57
N SER A 137 -14.30 1.07 15.40
CA SER A 137 -12.97 1.06 14.79
C SER A 137 -11.98 0.18 15.58
N ALA A 138 -11.97 0.30 16.91
CA ALA A 138 -11.12 -0.52 17.77
C ALA A 138 -11.53 -2.01 17.73
N ALA A 139 -12.83 -2.30 17.69
CA ALA A 139 -13.36 -3.66 17.58
C ALA A 139 -13.02 -4.31 16.22
N LEU A 140 -13.04 -3.55 15.13
CA LEU A 140 -12.65 -4.04 13.81
C LEU A 140 -11.15 -4.34 13.74
N ASP A 141 -10.30 -3.48 14.28
CA ASP A 141 -8.83 -3.68 14.28
C ASP A 141 -8.44 -4.91 15.11
N SER A 142 -8.97 -5.01 16.33
CA SER A 142 -8.79 -6.20 17.19
C SER A 142 -9.39 -7.46 16.57
N GLY A 143 -10.55 -7.37 15.92
CA GLY A 143 -11.19 -8.49 15.22
C GLY A 143 -10.35 -9.02 14.06
N VAL A 144 -9.76 -8.13 13.25
CA VAL A 144 -8.84 -8.52 12.17
C VAL A 144 -7.59 -9.19 12.73
N ALA A 145 -7.00 -8.67 13.81
CA ALA A 145 -5.85 -9.28 14.46
C ALA A 145 -6.15 -10.71 14.97
N LEU A 146 -7.29 -10.91 15.64
CA LEU A 146 -7.72 -12.23 16.12
C LEU A 146 -8.03 -13.20 14.96
N ALA A 147 -8.72 -12.73 13.92
CA ALA A 147 -9.00 -13.53 12.73
C ALA A 147 -7.71 -13.95 12.02
N ALA A 148 -6.73 -13.05 11.90
CA ALA A 148 -5.43 -13.35 11.30
C ALA A 148 -4.68 -14.44 12.07
N LEU A 149 -4.67 -14.39 13.41
CA LEU A 149 -4.07 -15.44 14.25
C LEU A 149 -4.78 -16.78 14.05
N LEU A 150 -6.11 -16.80 14.05
CA LEU A 150 -6.88 -18.02 13.81
C LEU A 150 -6.56 -18.62 12.45
N ILE A 151 -6.54 -17.81 11.37
CA ILE A 151 -6.21 -18.26 10.01
C ILE A 151 -4.77 -18.79 9.95
N PHE A 152 -3.83 -18.12 10.62
CA PHE A 152 -2.43 -18.54 10.67
C PHE A 152 -2.29 -19.94 11.29
N PHE A 153 -2.86 -20.16 12.48
CA PHE A 153 -2.73 -21.44 13.19
C PHE A 153 -3.53 -22.58 12.56
N THR A 154 -4.70 -22.30 11.98
CA THR A 154 -5.57 -23.34 11.43
C THR A 154 -5.15 -23.77 10.02
N LEU A 155 -4.73 -22.83 9.17
CA LEU A 155 -4.55 -23.08 7.74
C LEU A 155 -3.10 -22.93 7.30
N GLN A 156 -2.46 -21.81 7.65
CA GLN A 156 -1.10 -21.51 7.15
C GLN A 156 -0.03 -22.43 7.75
N MET A 157 -0.15 -22.80 9.03
CA MET A 157 0.73 -23.77 9.69
C MET A 157 0.60 -25.19 9.12
N ARG A 158 -0.60 -25.59 8.69
CA ARG A 158 -0.87 -26.93 8.13
C ARG A 158 -0.73 -27.01 6.60
N ASN A 159 -0.29 -25.93 5.94
CA ASN A 159 -0.20 -25.83 4.48
C ASN A 159 -1.49 -26.20 3.75
N ILE A 160 -2.65 -25.84 4.33
CA ILE A 160 -3.93 -26.09 3.69
C ILE A 160 -4.20 -24.93 2.73
N GLU A 161 -4.25 -25.23 1.43
CA GLU A 161 -4.63 -24.25 0.43
C GLU A 161 -6.14 -23.97 0.54
N PHE A 162 -6.50 -22.68 0.64
CA PHE A 162 -7.90 -22.28 0.60
C PHE A 162 -8.49 -22.58 -0.78
N PRO A 163 -9.78 -22.99 -0.88
CA PRO A 163 -10.45 -23.10 -2.16
C PRO A 163 -10.38 -21.79 -2.93
N ALA A 164 -10.18 -21.88 -4.25
CA ALA A 164 -10.20 -20.74 -5.14
C ALA A 164 -11.64 -20.19 -5.21
N TRP A 165 -11.87 -19.00 -4.67
CA TRP A 165 -13.12 -18.26 -4.77
C TRP A 165 -12.84 -16.82 -5.19
N TRP A 166 -13.89 -16.06 -5.43
CA TRP A 166 -13.79 -14.69 -5.96
C TRP A 166 -12.97 -13.73 -5.08
N GLY A 167 -12.67 -14.04 -3.81
CA GLY A 167 -11.81 -13.21 -2.95
C GLY A 167 -10.40 -13.77 -2.69
N THR A 168 -10.10 -15.02 -3.08
CA THR A 168 -8.73 -15.59 -3.00
C THR A 168 -8.00 -15.57 -4.34
N ASN A 169 -8.72 -15.39 -5.44
CA ASN A 169 -8.15 -15.31 -6.77
C ASN A 169 -7.44 -13.97 -6.96
N MET A 170 -6.12 -13.98 -6.85
CA MET A 170 -5.31 -12.77 -7.03
C MET A 170 -5.22 -12.27 -8.48
N ASN A 171 -5.73 -13.03 -9.46
CA ASN A 171 -5.64 -12.69 -10.88
C ASN A 171 -7.03 -12.41 -11.45
N HIS A 172 -7.70 -11.35 -10.98
CA HIS A 172 -8.93 -10.90 -11.64
C HIS A 172 -8.65 -10.14 -12.94
N CYS A 173 -7.41 -9.68 -13.13
CA CYS A 173 -6.94 -9.05 -14.36
C CYS A 173 -5.68 -9.76 -14.89
N PRO A 174 -5.67 -10.22 -16.15
CA PRO A 174 -4.52 -10.91 -16.75
C PRO A 174 -3.27 -10.00 -16.88
N LEU A 175 -3.44 -8.68 -16.76
CA LEU A 175 -2.39 -7.67 -16.87
C LEU A 175 -1.83 -7.20 -15.50
N GLU A 176 -2.26 -7.77 -14.37
CA GLU A 176 -1.81 -7.31 -13.04
C GLU A 176 -0.30 -7.46 -12.84
N ASN A 177 0.31 -8.46 -13.48
CA ASN A 177 1.76 -8.65 -13.47
C ASN A 177 2.48 -7.97 -14.65
N ALA A 178 1.77 -7.28 -15.54
CA ALA A 178 2.39 -6.67 -16.71
C ALA A 178 3.23 -5.44 -16.32
N ASN A 179 4.40 -5.30 -16.92
CA ASN A 179 5.19 -4.07 -16.86
C ASN A 179 4.46 -2.92 -17.58
N PHE A 180 4.95 -1.68 -17.45
CA PHE A 180 4.40 -0.50 -18.12
C PHE A 180 4.16 -0.67 -19.63
N PHE A 181 4.90 -1.56 -20.29
CA PHE A 181 4.77 -1.92 -21.70
C PHE A 181 3.72 -3.01 -22.00
N GLY A 182 2.92 -3.44 -21.02
CA GLY A 182 1.94 -4.54 -21.19
C GLY A 182 2.56 -5.93 -21.26
N VAL A 183 3.87 -6.07 -21.01
CA VAL A 183 4.58 -7.35 -21.04
C VAL A 183 4.50 -8.01 -19.67
N VAL A 184 3.88 -9.19 -19.60
CA VAL A 184 3.87 -10.03 -18.40
C VAL A 184 5.22 -10.74 -18.29
N PRO A 185 6.02 -10.52 -17.22
CA PRO A 185 7.24 -11.27 -17.00
C PRO A 185 6.90 -12.75 -16.83
N SER A 186 7.53 -13.60 -17.65
CA SER A 186 7.36 -15.05 -17.58
C SER A 186 7.82 -15.57 -16.23
N LYS A 187 7.03 -16.44 -15.59
CA LYS A 187 7.32 -17.07 -14.29
C LYS A 187 8.57 -17.98 -14.29
N LYS A 188 9.24 -18.19 -15.43
CA LYS A 188 10.49 -18.96 -15.48
C LYS A 188 11.69 -18.01 -15.47
N PRO A 189 12.72 -18.24 -14.63
CA PRO A 189 14.02 -17.65 -14.91
C PRO A 189 14.44 -18.14 -16.30
N THR A 190 14.51 -17.24 -17.27
CA THR A 190 15.32 -17.49 -18.46
C THR A 190 16.73 -17.72 -17.95
N ALA A 191 17.16 -18.98 -17.99
CA ALA A 191 18.54 -19.35 -17.77
C ALA A 191 19.40 -18.40 -18.62
N VAL A 192 20.17 -17.56 -17.95
CA VAL A 192 21.27 -16.85 -18.61
C VAL A 192 22.20 -17.97 -19.09
N PRO A 193 22.46 -18.12 -20.40
CA PRO A 193 23.45 -19.06 -20.84
C PRO A 193 24.78 -18.64 -20.22
N SER A 194 25.31 -19.47 -19.32
CA SER A 194 26.70 -19.42 -18.91
C SER A 194 27.53 -19.68 -20.16
N THR A 195 27.95 -18.62 -20.84
CA THR A 195 28.98 -18.75 -21.86
C THR A 195 30.33 -19.00 -21.18
N PRO A 196 31.13 -19.91 -21.74
CA PRO A 196 32.38 -20.42 -21.17
C PRO A 196 33.49 -19.37 -21.07
#